data_AF-A0AA88VWX3-F1
#
_entry.id   AF-A0AA88VWX3-F1
#
_cell.length_a   1.000
_cell.length_b   1.000
_cell.length_c   1.000
_cell.angle_alpha   90.00
_cell.angle_beta   90.00
_cell.angle_gamma   90.00
#
_symmetry.space_group_name_H-M   'P 1'
#
loop_
_entity.id
_entity.type
_entity.pdbx_description
1 polymer ?
#
loop_
_entity_poly.entity_id
_entity_poly.type
_entity_poly.pdbx_seq_one_letter_code
_entity_poly.pdbx_strand_id
1 'polypeptide(L)'
;MGKFTTSTRKDPPAHYSLRLEPLSLFLFSKTNKFDSGVFEAARHNWRLCFFTDSNSRNRGARSIGLGLEIAETGLLRTGWDVVIICKMFVYNKETREYIVFEDTSYPDGRRFHARSEEWVFEQLIPVDTLADLSCEYNDNDSFEFGVEIRLPKYDDKGEKLILTEDLGDNLIQWKIPSLAALDANKENSSEMKEIGGHDWKLSIYPKGDGKVRRQQCLSMFLGLANTDSLPAGRKMYVEYKLRIKNKRGDKDHEKEGHEWLSEKVTKMGFSDFIEVGHIYDDSKGWLFNNGMDIEGEIKIISSCGDLR
;
A
#
# COMPACT_ATOMS: atom_id res chain seq x y z
N MET A 1 36.84 -7.97 -5.66
CA MET A 1 36.53 -8.63 -6.94
C MET A 1 35.14 -9.23 -6.79
N GLY A 2 34.15 -8.64 -7.46
CA GLY A 2 32.79 -9.19 -7.45
C GLY A 2 32.79 -10.60 -8.01
N LYS A 3 32.02 -11.50 -7.40
CA LYS A 3 31.83 -12.86 -7.96
C LYS A 3 30.65 -12.80 -8.90
N PHE A 4 30.93 -12.76 -10.20
CA PHE A 4 29.90 -12.82 -11.22
C PHE A 4 29.64 -14.27 -11.62
N THR A 5 28.38 -14.61 -11.85
CA THR A 5 28.01 -15.82 -12.60
C THR A 5 27.66 -15.45 -14.02
N THR A 6 28.03 -16.30 -14.96
CA THR A 6 27.72 -16.16 -16.38
C THR A 6 26.69 -17.19 -16.82
N SER A 7 25.78 -16.78 -17.68
CA SER A 7 24.84 -17.67 -18.40
C SER A 7 24.62 -17.17 -19.83
N THR A 8 23.95 -17.95 -20.69
CA THR A 8 23.61 -17.51 -22.05
C THR A 8 22.09 -17.40 -22.24
N ARG A 9 21.67 -16.43 -23.07
CA ARG A 9 20.25 -16.16 -23.37
C ARG A 9 20.09 -15.66 -24.81
N LYS A 10 19.06 -16.11 -25.52
CA LYS A 10 18.72 -15.60 -26.87
C LYS A 10 18.00 -14.26 -26.85
N ASP A 11 17.11 -14.07 -25.88
CA ASP A 11 16.30 -12.85 -25.77
C ASP A 11 17.15 -11.62 -25.40
N PRO A 12 16.90 -10.46 -26.03
CA PRO A 12 17.60 -9.22 -25.73
C PRO A 12 17.34 -8.72 -24.30
N PRO A 13 18.18 -7.83 -23.75
CA PRO A 13 17.93 -7.16 -22.47
C PRO A 13 16.58 -6.45 -22.48
N ALA A 14 15.84 -6.49 -21.36
CA ALA A 14 14.48 -5.94 -21.33
C ALA A 14 14.39 -4.41 -21.26
N HIS A 15 15.44 -3.71 -20.79
CA HIS A 15 15.34 -2.29 -20.45
C HIS A 15 16.18 -1.39 -21.34
N TYR A 16 17.44 -1.74 -21.60
CA TYR A 16 18.31 -0.89 -22.41
C TYR A 16 19.39 -1.69 -23.12
N SER A 17 19.67 -1.32 -24.38
CA SER A 17 20.80 -1.79 -25.19
C SER A 17 21.64 -0.59 -25.64
N LEU A 18 22.96 -0.74 -25.58
CA LEU A 18 23.94 0.20 -26.08
C LEU A 18 24.80 -0.49 -27.13
N ARG A 19 24.87 0.07 -28.34
CA ARG A 19 25.80 -0.38 -29.37
C ARG A 19 26.97 0.59 -29.48
N LEU A 20 28.19 0.07 -29.37
CA LEU A 20 29.42 0.82 -29.63
C LEU A 20 29.98 0.40 -30.98
N GLU A 21 30.24 1.36 -31.86
CA GLU A 21 30.74 1.13 -33.20
C GLU A 21 31.55 2.35 -33.68
N PRO A 22 32.81 2.19 -34.13
CA PRO A 22 33.66 1.00 -33.97
C PRO A 22 34.19 0.83 -32.53
N LEU A 23 34.07 -0.36 -31.94
CA LEU A 23 34.61 -0.62 -30.60
C LEU A 23 36.13 -0.45 -30.56
N SER A 24 36.84 -0.90 -31.59
CA SER A 24 38.31 -0.78 -31.68
C SER A 24 38.78 0.67 -31.51
N LEU A 25 38.16 1.64 -32.19
CA LEU A 25 38.53 3.05 -32.03
C LEU A 25 38.27 3.54 -30.60
N PHE A 26 37.19 3.10 -29.96
CA PHE A 26 36.92 3.45 -28.57
C PHE A 26 38.01 2.91 -27.64
N LEU A 27 38.38 1.63 -27.79
CA LEU A 27 39.42 0.98 -27.00
C LEU A 27 40.78 1.69 -27.14
N PHE A 28 41.14 2.19 -28.33
CA PHE A 28 42.41 2.89 -28.56
C PHE A 28 42.34 4.41 -28.41
N SER A 29 41.15 4.95 -28.10
CA SER A 29 40.98 6.38 -27.89
C SER A 29 41.62 6.85 -26.57
N LYS A 30 41.74 8.17 -26.42
CA LYS A 30 42.19 8.79 -25.15
C LYS A 30 41.11 8.73 -24.06
N THR A 31 39.87 8.38 -24.40
CA THR A 31 38.82 8.16 -23.41
C THR A 31 38.77 6.68 -23.03
N ASN A 32 38.58 6.42 -21.75
CA ASN A 32 38.43 5.08 -21.19
C ASN A 32 37.05 4.87 -20.54
N LYS A 33 36.15 5.87 -20.60
CA LYS A 33 34.79 5.81 -20.06
C LYS A 33 33.80 6.46 -21.04
N PHE A 34 32.60 5.89 -21.12
CA PHE A 34 31.47 6.40 -21.87
C PHE A 34 30.20 6.18 -21.04
N ASP A 35 29.36 7.20 -20.93
CA ASP A 35 28.09 7.13 -20.21
C ASP A 35 26.95 7.26 -21.22
N SER A 36 25.96 6.38 -21.13
CA SER A 36 24.80 6.41 -22.01
C SER A 36 23.91 7.63 -21.76
N GLY A 37 22.93 7.82 -22.66
CA GLY A 37 21.74 8.61 -22.35
C GLY A 37 20.96 8.02 -21.17
N VAL A 38 20.05 8.82 -20.62
CA VAL A 38 19.17 8.39 -19.52
C VAL A 38 18.07 7.49 -20.06
N PHE A 39 17.78 6.39 -19.38
CA PHE A 39 16.65 5.52 -19.66
C PHE A 39 15.87 5.18 -18.39
N GLU A 40 14.57 4.91 -18.53
CA GLU A 40 13.69 4.59 -17.42
C GLU A 40 13.61 3.06 -17.21
N ALA A 41 13.79 2.62 -15.98
CA ALA A 41 13.53 1.23 -15.57
C ALA A 41 13.28 1.16 -14.06
N ALA A 42 12.45 0.21 -13.62
CA ALA A 42 12.13 0.04 -12.20
C ALA A 42 11.66 1.35 -11.50
N ARG A 43 10.95 2.24 -12.24
CA ARG A 43 10.46 3.55 -11.79
C ARG A 43 11.54 4.59 -11.46
N HIS A 44 12.75 4.38 -11.95
CA HIS A 44 13.87 5.29 -11.78
C HIS A 44 14.60 5.51 -13.11
N ASN A 45 15.37 6.59 -13.17
CA ASN A 45 16.16 6.97 -14.31
C ASN A 45 17.58 6.47 -14.13
N TRP A 46 18.17 5.89 -15.17
CA TRP A 46 19.47 5.22 -15.11
C TRP A 46 20.37 5.59 -16.28
N ARG A 47 21.68 5.41 -16.11
CA ARG A 47 22.70 5.43 -17.16
C ARG A 47 23.49 4.13 -17.14
N LEU A 48 23.74 3.58 -18.31
CA LEU A 48 24.68 2.49 -18.51
C LEU A 48 26.06 3.10 -18.77
N CYS A 49 26.99 2.79 -17.89
CA CYS A 49 28.37 3.25 -17.96
C CYS A 49 29.22 2.14 -18.60
N PHE A 50 30.05 2.49 -19.56
CA PHE A 50 31.02 1.60 -20.16
C PHE A 50 32.40 2.13 -19.85
N PHE A 51 33.33 1.28 -19.43
CA PHE A 51 34.71 1.70 -19.22
C PHE A 51 35.68 0.57 -19.53
N THR A 52 36.91 0.96 -19.86
CA THR A 52 38.01 0.03 -20.06
C THR A 52 39.02 0.24 -18.95
N ASP A 53 39.27 -0.77 -18.14
CA ASP A 53 40.30 -0.72 -17.11
C ASP A 53 41.65 -1.18 -17.70
N SER A 54 42.69 -0.37 -17.51
CA SER A 54 44.07 -0.69 -17.86
C SER A 54 44.84 -1.34 -16.70
N ASN A 55 44.22 -1.51 -15.53
CA ASN A 55 44.93 -1.74 -14.28
C ASN A 55 44.52 -3.06 -13.60
N SER A 56 44.70 -4.18 -14.30
CA SER A 56 44.93 -5.42 -13.55
C SER A 56 46.37 -5.40 -13.02
N ARG A 57 46.55 -5.83 -11.78
CA ARG A 57 47.87 -6.01 -11.12
C ARG A 57 48.83 -6.95 -11.89
N ASN A 58 48.38 -7.49 -13.03
CA ASN A 58 49.15 -8.19 -14.02
C ASN A 58 49.44 -7.24 -15.19
N ARG A 59 50.73 -6.91 -15.37
CA ARG A 59 51.24 -6.12 -16.49
C ARG A 59 50.58 -6.54 -17.82
N GLY A 60 49.67 -5.71 -18.36
CA GLY A 60 49.28 -5.73 -19.77
C GLY A 60 47.83 -6.07 -20.11
N ALA A 61 47.06 -6.72 -19.24
CA ALA A 61 45.70 -7.15 -19.62
C ALA A 61 44.66 -6.05 -19.36
N ARG A 62 44.17 -5.43 -20.45
CA ARG A 62 43.06 -4.47 -20.43
C ARG A 62 41.74 -5.25 -20.37
N SER A 63 40.75 -4.77 -19.65
CA SER A 63 39.43 -5.43 -19.57
C SER A 63 38.30 -4.42 -19.74
N ILE A 64 37.16 -4.89 -20.23
CA ILE A 64 35.92 -4.12 -20.28
C ILE A 64 35.17 -4.31 -18.98
N GLY A 65 34.69 -3.19 -18.43
CA GLY A 65 33.69 -3.17 -17.38
C GLY A 65 32.44 -2.41 -17.81
N LEU A 66 31.33 -2.80 -17.20
CA LEU A 66 30.05 -2.10 -17.32
C LEU A 66 29.64 -1.59 -15.95
N GLY A 67 28.95 -0.47 -15.92
CA GLY A 67 28.42 0.12 -14.71
C GLY A 67 26.98 0.55 -14.91
N LEU A 68 26.25 0.68 -13.82
CA LEU A 68 24.92 1.23 -13.78
C LEU A 68 24.88 2.37 -12.78
N GLU A 69 24.47 3.55 -13.21
CA GLU A 69 24.36 4.75 -12.38
C GLU A 69 22.91 5.21 -12.33
N ILE A 70 22.42 5.56 -11.14
CA ILE A 70 21.10 6.19 -11.01
C ILE A 70 21.20 7.68 -11.39
N ALA A 71 20.39 8.09 -12.35
CA ALA A 71 20.37 9.44 -12.89
C ALA A 71 19.29 10.30 -12.21
N GLU A 72 19.42 11.62 -12.38
CA GLU A 72 18.42 12.60 -11.95
C GLU A 72 18.09 12.52 -10.45
N THR A 73 19.09 12.23 -9.63
CA THR A 73 18.96 12.08 -8.18
C THR A 73 18.39 13.33 -7.49
N GLY A 74 18.50 14.50 -8.10
CA GLY A 74 17.88 15.75 -7.64
C GLY A 74 16.34 15.76 -7.68
N LEU A 75 15.71 14.85 -8.44
CA LEU A 75 14.26 14.66 -8.46
C LEU A 75 13.79 13.68 -7.36
N LEU A 76 14.72 12.97 -6.71
CA LEU A 76 14.41 12.02 -5.67
C LEU A 76 14.23 12.73 -4.31
N ARG A 77 13.39 12.16 -3.44
CA ARG A 77 13.17 12.69 -2.09
C ARG A 77 14.46 12.65 -1.27
N THR A 78 14.62 13.58 -0.33
CA THR A 78 15.72 13.55 0.63
C THR A 78 15.74 12.21 1.38
N GLY A 79 16.89 11.54 1.42
CA GLY A 79 17.03 10.22 2.03
C GLY A 79 16.52 9.06 1.17
N TRP A 80 16.42 9.24 -0.16
CA TRP A 80 16.05 8.18 -1.08
C TRP A 80 16.93 6.93 -0.95
N ASP A 81 16.31 5.79 -1.23
CA ASP A 81 16.89 4.47 -1.07
C ASP A 81 16.24 3.54 -2.08
N VAL A 82 17.03 2.98 -3.00
CA VAL A 82 16.54 2.17 -4.11
C VAL A 82 17.28 0.85 -4.11
N VAL A 83 16.56 -0.27 -4.02
CA VAL A 83 17.15 -1.61 -4.12
C VAL A 83 16.74 -2.22 -5.45
N ILE A 84 17.73 -2.71 -6.22
CA ILE A 84 17.50 -3.34 -7.52
C ILE A 84 18.32 -4.62 -7.69
N ILE A 85 17.82 -5.53 -8.52
CA ILE A 85 18.57 -6.64 -9.09
C ILE A 85 18.92 -6.26 -10.54
N CYS A 86 20.19 -6.38 -10.90
CA CYS A 86 20.70 -5.99 -12.21
C CYS A 86 21.33 -7.20 -12.90
N LYS A 87 21.03 -7.36 -14.19
CA LYS A 87 21.77 -8.26 -15.09
C LYS A 87 22.39 -7.45 -16.22
N MET A 88 23.67 -7.70 -16.50
CA MET A 88 24.39 -7.09 -17.62
C MET A 88 24.49 -8.08 -18.77
N PHE A 89 24.41 -7.58 -20.00
CA PHE A 89 24.38 -8.39 -21.21
C PHE A 89 25.48 -7.95 -22.17
N VAL A 90 26.11 -8.93 -22.82
CA VAL A 90 27.00 -8.70 -23.96
C VAL A 90 26.60 -9.62 -25.08
N TYR A 91 26.27 -9.06 -26.24
CA TYR A 91 25.87 -9.84 -27.41
C TYR A 91 27.08 -10.51 -28.06
N ASN A 92 27.04 -11.82 -28.19
CA ASN A 92 28.00 -12.60 -28.96
C ASN A 92 27.42 -12.86 -30.36
N LYS A 93 28.05 -12.28 -31.39
CA LYS A 93 27.61 -12.42 -32.79
C LYS A 93 27.82 -13.82 -33.35
N GLU A 94 28.83 -14.56 -32.88
CA GLU A 94 29.14 -15.92 -33.35
C GLU A 94 28.04 -16.90 -32.94
N THR A 95 27.68 -16.87 -31.67
CA THR A 95 26.63 -17.74 -31.12
C THR A 95 25.23 -17.19 -31.40
N ARG A 96 25.11 -15.90 -31.71
CA ARG A 96 23.85 -15.13 -31.81
C ARG A 96 23.07 -15.15 -30.49
N GLU A 97 23.79 -15.16 -29.37
CA GLU A 97 23.23 -15.17 -28.01
C GLU A 97 23.89 -14.08 -27.16
N TYR A 98 23.23 -13.67 -26.09
CA TYR A 98 23.80 -12.80 -25.07
C TYR A 98 24.48 -13.62 -23.99
N ILE A 99 25.67 -13.19 -23.59
CA ILE A 99 26.30 -13.58 -22.33
C ILE A 99 25.72 -12.67 -21.25
N VAL A 100 25.15 -13.28 -20.21
CA VAL A 100 24.49 -12.61 -19.10
C VAL A 100 25.37 -12.69 -17.87
N PHE A 101 25.65 -11.55 -17.26
CA PHE A 101 26.43 -11.42 -16.03
C PHE A 101 25.53 -11.00 -14.88
N GLU A 102 25.61 -11.75 -13.78
CA GLU A 102 24.86 -11.50 -12.55
C GLU A 102 25.83 -11.46 -11.37
N ASP A 103 25.77 -10.40 -10.56
CA ASP A 103 26.60 -10.26 -9.37
C ASP A 103 26.01 -11.06 -8.20
N THR A 104 26.70 -12.11 -7.78
CA THR A 104 26.26 -12.98 -6.68
C THR A 104 26.53 -12.40 -5.30
N SER A 105 27.20 -11.24 -5.22
CA SER A 105 27.51 -10.58 -3.94
C SER A 105 26.26 -9.99 -3.28
N TYR A 106 25.19 -9.75 -4.05
CA TYR A 106 23.95 -9.11 -3.61
C TYR A 106 22.71 -9.91 -4.08
N PRO A 107 22.45 -11.10 -3.51
CA PRO A 107 21.38 -11.99 -3.97
C PRO A 107 19.97 -11.36 -3.83
N ASP A 108 19.76 -10.51 -2.83
CA ASP A 108 18.50 -9.81 -2.58
C ASP A 108 18.42 -8.43 -3.27
N GLY A 109 19.40 -8.13 -4.13
CA GLY A 109 19.54 -6.85 -4.81
C GLY A 109 20.53 -5.90 -4.14
N ARG A 110 21.04 -4.94 -4.92
CA ARG A 110 21.96 -3.90 -4.46
C ARG A 110 21.22 -2.60 -4.20
N ARG A 111 21.64 -1.97 -3.12
CA ARG A 111 21.14 -0.70 -2.62
C ARG A 111 21.88 0.48 -3.27
N PHE A 112 21.11 1.46 -3.72
CA PHE A 112 21.55 2.76 -4.20
C PHE A 112 21.02 3.85 -3.26
N HIS A 113 21.87 4.81 -2.94
CA HIS A 113 21.53 5.98 -2.11
C HIS A 113 22.52 7.12 -2.44
N ALA A 114 22.34 8.30 -1.85
CA ALA A 114 23.14 9.51 -2.11
C ALA A 114 24.67 9.41 -1.87
N ARG A 115 25.19 8.26 -1.43
CA ARG A 115 26.63 7.97 -1.29
C ARG A 115 27.08 6.72 -2.07
N SER A 116 26.17 6.10 -2.82
CA SER A 116 26.35 4.87 -3.58
C SER A 116 25.43 4.91 -4.80
N GLU A 117 25.74 5.82 -5.73
CA GLU A 117 24.91 6.09 -6.92
C GLU A 117 25.31 5.22 -8.13
N GLU A 118 26.47 4.56 -8.09
CA GLU A 118 27.02 3.76 -9.18
C GLU A 118 27.24 2.30 -8.74
N TRP A 119 26.93 1.34 -9.60
CA TRP A 119 27.28 -0.09 -9.48
C TRP A 119 28.18 -0.50 -10.62
N VAL A 120 29.40 -0.90 -10.30
CA VAL A 120 30.40 -1.26 -11.30
C VAL A 120 30.63 -2.78 -11.33
N PHE A 121 30.55 -3.35 -12.53
CA PHE A 121 30.92 -4.70 -12.89
C PHE A 121 32.31 -4.67 -13.55
N GLU A 122 33.35 -4.84 -12.74
CA GLU A 122 34.74 -4.81 -13.21
C GLU A 122 35.12 -6.13 -13.90
N GLN A 123 35.97 -6.05 -14.93
CA GLN A 123 36.62 -7.20 -15.57
C GLN A 123 35.65 -8.25 -16.15
N LEU A 124 34.59 -7.80 -16.82
CA LEU A 124 33.60 -8.69 -17.44
C LEU A 124 34.21 -9.49 -18.60
N ILE A 125 34.96 -8.81 -19.48
CA ILE A 125 35.55 -9.42 -20.68
C ILE A 125 36.98 -8.89 -20.86
N PRO A 126 38.01 -9.75 -21.00
CA PRO A 126 39.35 -9.34 -21.40
C PRO A 126 39.34 -8.70 -22.79
N VAL A 127 40.08 -7.60 -22.97
CA VAL A 127 40.15 -6.90 -24.27
C VAL A 127 40.77 -7.78 -25.36
N ASP A 128 41.73 -8.65 -25.01
CA ASP A 128 42.35 -9.56 -25.97
C ASP A 128 41.32 -10.48 -26.63
N THR A 129 40.34 -10.99 -25.85
CA THR A 129 39.22 -11.78 -26.35
C THR A 129 38.38 -11.02 -27.38
N LEU A 130 38.27 -9.70 -27.25
CA LEU A 130 37.49 -8.86 -28.15
C LEU A 130 38.29 -8.38 -29.35
N ALA A 131 39.60 -8.17 -29.18
CA ALA A 131 40.52 -7.85 -30.27
C ALA A 131 40.60 -9.01 -31.27
N ASP A 132 40.65 -10.25 -30.78
CA ASP A 132 40.58 -11.46 -31.61
C ASP A 132 39.24 -11.53 -32.38
N LEU A 133 38.12 -11.28 -31.70
CA LEU A 133 36.78 -11.22 -32.31
C LEU A 133 36.63 -10.09 -33.35
N SER A 134 37.39 -8.99 -33.20
CA SER A 134 37.38 -7.85 -34.12
C SER A 134 38.27 -8.05 -35.35
N CYS A 135 39.40 -8.79 -35.22
CA CYS A 135 40.36 -9.02 -36.31
C CYS A 135 39.88 -10.04 -37.35
N GLU A 136 39.01 -10.99 -36.97
CA GLU A 136 38.52 -12.01 -37.89
C GLU A 136 37.37 -11.55 -38.80
N TYR A 137 36.70 -10.42 -38.49
CA TYR A 137 35.52 -9.95 -39.21
C TYR A 137 35.68 -8.51 -39.73
N ASN A 138 36.20 -8.38 -40.94
CA ASN A 138 36.49 -7.12 -41.65
C ASN A 138 35.29 -6.18 -41.92
N ASP A 139 34.07 -6.45 -41.43
CA ASP A 139 32.88 -5.64 -41.75
C ASP A 139 31.94 -5.32 -40.56
N ASN A 140 32.28 -5.63 -39.28
CA ASN A 140 31.31 -5.35 -38.20
C ASN A 140 31.89 -5.20 -36.79
N ASP A 141 32.78 -4.22 -36.57
CA ASP A 141 33.34 -3.80 -35.27
C ASP A 141 32.32 -3.10 -34.35
N SER A 142 31.10 -3.64 -34.30
CA SER A 142 30.01 -3.15 -33.47
C SER A 142 29.73 -4.14 -32.34
N PHE A 143 29.75 -3.68 -31.10
CA PHE A 143 29.46 -4.50 -29.92
C PHE A 143 28.22 -3.99 -29.22
N GLU A 144 27.32 -4.91 -28.86
CA GLU A 144 26.08 -4.58 -28.17
C GLU A 144 26.14 -5.03 -26.72
N PHE A 145 25.92 -4.06 -25.84
CA PHE A 145 25.85 -4.19 -24.39
C PHE A 145 24.41 -3.95 -23.95
N GLY A 146 24.02 -4.52 -22.83
CA GLY A 146 22.64 -4.39 -22.36
C GLY A 146 22.49 -4.48 -20.86
N VAL A 147 21.35 -4.03 -20.37
CA VAL A 147 21.02 -4.10 -18.94
C VAL A 147 19.55 -4.42 -18.72
N GLU A 148 19.31 -5.21 -17.67
CA GLU A 148 17.99 -5.56 -17.19
C GLU A 148 17.89 -5.29 -15.69
N ILE A 149 16.97 -4.40 -15.30
CA ILE A 149 16.79 -3.93 -13.93
C ILE A 149 15.46 -4.46 -13.41
N ARG A 150 15.47 -5.08 -12.23
CA ARG A 150 14.25 -5.54 -11.55
C ARG A 150 14.22 -5.03 -10.12
N LEU A 151 13.02 -4.78 -9.61
CA LEU A 151 12.82 -4.60 -8.17
C LEU A 151 12.86 -5.97 -7.48
N PRO A 152 13.45 -6.08 -6.28
CA PRO A 152 13.29 -7.27 -5.46
C PRO A 152 11.80 -7.54 -5.23
N LYS A 153 11.40 -8.81 -5.23
CA LYS A 153 10.03 -9.19 -4.88
C LYS A 153 9.85 -9.01 -3.38
N TYR A 154 9.30 -7.88 -2.96
CA TYR A 154 8.68 -7.77 -1.65
C TYR A 154 7.20 -8.16 -1.84
N ASP A 155 6.62 -8.95 -0.93
CA ASP A 155 5.19 -9.23 -0.94
C ASP A 155 4.46 -7.90 -0.72
N ASP A 156 4.05 -7.26 -1.80
CA ASP A 156 3.44 -5.93 -1.84
C ASP A 156 1.98 -5.91 -1.31
N LYS A 157 1.58 -6.92 -0.55
CA LYS A 157 0.24 -7.02 0.03
C LYS A 157 0.22 -6.33 1.40
N GLY A 158 -0.29 -5.10 1.43
CA GLY A 158 -0.54 -4.35 2.66
C GLY A 158 -1.90 -3.67 2.61
N GLU A 159 -2.59 -3.64 3.75
CA GLU A 159 -3.83 -2.88 3.94
C GLU A 159 -3.60 -1.72 4.91
N LYS A 160 -4.34 -0.63 4.70
CA LYS A 160 -4.39 0.50 5.64
C LYS A 160 -5.78 0.57 6.28
N LEU A 161 -5.81 0.78 7.58
CA LEU A 161 -7.00 1.13 8.35
C LEU A 161 -7.04 2.64 8.53
N ILE A 162 -8.12 3.28 8.09
CA ILE A 162 -8.32 4.73 8.22
C ILE A 162 -9.46 4.95 9.22
N LEU A 163 -9.16 5.64 10.32
CA LEU A 163 -10.16 6.08 11.30
C LEU A 163 -10.59 7.51 10.97
N THR A 164 -11.89 7.75 10.90
CA THR A 164 -12.47 9.06 10.56
C THR A 164 -13.33 9.56 11.72
N GLU A 165 -12.93 10.69 12.31
CA GLU A 165 -13.66 11.39 13.37
C GLU A 165 -14.58 12.50 12.82
N ASP A 166 -14.16 13.18 11.75
CA ASP A 166 -14.93 14.26 11.13
C ASP A 166 -15.97 13.71 10.14
N LEU A 167 -17.16 13.45 10.65
CA LEU A 167 -18.28 12.85 9.91
C LEU A 167 -19.35 13.87 9.51
N GLY A 168 -19.12 15.17 9.74
CA GLY A 168 -20.14 16.20 9.55
C GLY A 168 -21.33 16.04 10.47
N ASP A 169 -22.54 15.92 9.93
CA ASP A 169 -23.77 15.74 10.71
C ASP A 169 -23.93 14.27 11.18
N ASN A 170 -23.22 13.96 12.27
CA ASN A 170 -23.06 12.62 12.83
C ASN A 170 -24.17 12.18 13.82
N LEU A 171 -25.26 12.93 13.92
CA LEU A 171 -26.34 12.70 14.88
C LEU A 171 -27.62 12.15 14.23
N ILE A 172 -28.06 10.98 14.65
CA ILE A 172 -29.38 10.44 14.32
C ILE A 172 -30.32 10.80 15.46
N GLN A 173 -31.39 11.52 15.16
CA GLN A 173 -32.41 11.90 16.14
C GLN A 173 -33.71 11.18 15.81
N TRP A 174 -34.31 10.54 16.82
CA TRP A 174 -35.61 9.89 16.68
C TRP A 174 -36.55 10.36 17.78
N LYS A 175 -37.54 11.17 17.38
CA LYS A 175 -38.61 11.64 18.23
C LYS A 175 -39.75 10.63 18.18
N ILE A 176 -40.00 9.95 19.29
CA ILE A 176 -41.07 8.97 19.45
C ILE A 176 -42.25 9.71 20.07
N PRO A 177 -43.37 9.94 19.34
CA PRO A 177 -44.49 10.71 19.88
C PRO A 177 -45.20 10.00 21.04
N SER A 178 -45.22 8.66 21.02
CA SER A 178 -45.81 7.84 22.08
C SER A 178 -45.11 6.49 22.14
N LEU A 179 -44.43 6.19 23.25
CA LEU A 179 -43.76 4.92 23.47
C LEU A 179 -44.75 3.74 23.48
N ALA A 180 -46.00 3.99 23.89
CA ALA A 180 -47.07 2.99 23.89
C ALA A 180 -47.60 2.66 22.49
N ALA A 181 -47.30 3.47 21.47
CA ALA A 181 -47.68 3.19 20.09
C ALA A 181 -46.70 2.22 19.40
N LEU A 182 -45.53 1.96 20.00
CA LEU A 182 -44.54 1.04 19.46
C LEU A 182 -44.90 -0.42 19.77
N ASP A 183 -44.44 -1.35 18.94
CA ASP A 183 -44.58 -2.78 19.22
C ASP A 183 -43.66 -3.14 20.40
N ALA A 184 -44.25 -3.31 21.58
CA ALA A 184 -43.50 -3.56 22.81
C ALA A 184 -42.71 -4.88 22.80
N ASN A 185 -43.03 -5.82 21.91
CA ASN A 185 -42.41 -7.15 21.85
C ASN A 185 -41.44 -7.31 20.67
N LYS A 186 -41.21 -6.26 19.89
CA LYS A 186 -40.35 -6.29 18.70
C LYS A 186 -39.41 -5.10 18.64
N GLU A 187 -38.48 -5.19 17.70
CA GLU A 187 -37.61 -4.08 17.32
C GLU A 187 -38.45 -2.99 16.63
N ASN A 188 -38.32 -1.76 17.10
CA ASN A 188 -38.85 -0.57 16.43
C ASN A 188 -37.65 0.27 15.99
N SER A 189 -37.67 0.82 14.79
CA SER A 189 -36.53 1.55 14.21
C SER A 189 -36.91 2.97 13.80
N SER A 190 -35.92 3.87 13.82
CA SER A 190 -36.02 5.19 13.20
C SER A 190 -36.00 5.10 11.67
N GLU A 191 -36.27 6.24 11.03
CA GLU A 191 -35.86 6.45 9.64
C GLU A 191 -34.33 6.31 9.51
N MET A 192 -33.88 5.97 8.30
CA MET A 192 -32.45 5.86 8.00
C MET A 192 -31.82 7.24 7.80
N LYS A 193 -30.54 7.37 8.17
CA LYS A 193 -29.73 8.56 7.94
C LYS A 193 -28.34 8.16 7.47
N GLU A 194 -27.88 8.77 6.39
CA GLU A 194 -26.52 8.58 5.88
C GLU A 194 -25.51 9.36 6.73
N ILE A 195 -24.49 8.68 7.25
CA ILE A 195 -23.37 9.28 8.00
C ILE A 195 -22.09 8.56 7.57
N GLY A 196 -21.11 9.33 7.09
CA GLY A 196 -19.82 8.80 6.65
C GLY A 196 -19.91 7.80 5.48
N GLY A 197 -20.89 7.97 4.59
CA GLY A 197 -21.11 7.09 3.43
C GLY A 197 -21.85 5.79 3.74
N HIS A 198 -22.44 5.67 4.93
CA HIS A 198 -23.20 4.50 5.36
C HIS A 198 -24.58 4.89 5.87
N ASP A 199 -25.60 4.09 5.56
CA ASP A 199 -26.96 4.29 6.06
C ASP A 199 -27.12 3.69 7.44
N TRP A 200 -27.50 4.52 8.41
CA TRP A 200 -27.65 4.14 9.82
C TRP A 200 -29.08 4.29 10.29
N LYS A 201 -29.47 3.49 11.29
CA LYS A 201 -30.74 3.63 12.00
C LYS A 201 -30.58 3.35 13.48
N LEU A 202 -31.37 4.06 14.28
CA LEU A 202 -31.59 3.71 15.68
C LEU A 202 -32.64 2.62 15.77
N SER A 203 -32.48 1.71 16.73
CA SER A 203 -33.52 0.75 17.06
C SER A 203 -33.66 0.53 18.55
N ILE A 204 -34.90 0.31 18.98
CA ILE A 204 -35.22 0.02 20.38
C ILE A 204 -36.11 -1.21 20.52
N TYR A 205 -35.94 -1.90 21.64
CA TYR A 205 -36.85 -2.92 22.13
C TYR A 205 -37.47 -2.40 23.43
N PRO A 206 -38.73 -1.92 23.42
CA PRO A 206 -39.31 -1.25 24.59
C PRO A 206 -39.32 -2.11 25.87
N LYS A 207 -39.47 -3.45 25.74
CA LYS A 207 -39.41 -4.40 26.86
C LYS A 207 -38.10 -5.21 26.93
N GLY A 208 -37.12 -4.84 26.10
CA GLY A 208 -35.83 -5.50 26.02
C GLY A 208 -35.72 -6.56 24.93
N ASP A 209 -34.48 -6.88 24.54
CA ASP A 209 -34.14 -7.83 23.48
C ASP A 209 -34.10 -9.31 23.94
N GLY A 210 -34.50 -9.58 25.19
CA GLY A 210 -34.51 -10.91 25.80
C GLY A 210 -33.15 -11.45 26.26
N LYS A 211 -32.05 -10.70 26.08
CA LYS A 211 -30.72 -11.15 26.55
C LYS A 211 -30.51 -10.92 28.05
N VAL A 212 -31.16 -9.91 28.61
CA VAL A 212 -31.07 -9.55 30.03
C VAL A 212 -32.15 -10.31 30.81
N ARG A 213 -31.73 -11.19 31.74
CA ARG A 213 -32.64 -12.12 32.43
C ARG A 213 -33.26 -11.60 33.74
N ARG A 214 -32.71 -10.54 34.35
CA ARG A 214 -33.03 -10.15 35.75
C ARG A 214 -33.78 -8.84 35.90
N GLN A 215 -33.71 -7.95 34.91
CA GLN A 215 -34.34 -6.63 34.95
C GLN A 215 -34.95 -6.34 33.57
N GLN A 216 -36.18 -5.81 33.56
CA GLN A 216 -36.78 -5.32 32.32
C GLN A 216 -36.16 -3.97 31.98
N CYS A 217 -35.27 -3.99 31.00
CA CYS A 217 -34.64 -2.79 30.46
C CYS A 217 -35.11 -2.57 29.02
N LEU A 218 -35.32 -1.31 28.66
CA LEU A 218 -35.37 -0.94 27.25
C LEU A 218 -33.97 -1.16 26.67
N SER A 219 -33.90 -1.92 25.58
CA SER A 219 -32.66 -2.10 24.83
C SER A 219 -32.60 -1.06 23.71
N MET A 220 -31.42 -0.49 23.47
CA MET A 220 -31.22 0.47 22.38
C MET A 220 -29.95 0.14 21.60
N PHE A 221 -30.05 0.20 20.28
CA PHE A 221 -28.99 -0.11 19.34
C PHE A 221 -28.91 0.93 18.23
N LEU A 222 -27.73 1.03 17.64
CA LEU A 222 -27.42 1.72 16.41
C LEU A 222 -26.90 0.67 15.43
N GLY A 223 -27.37 0.69 14.20
CA GLY A 223 -26.95 -0.31 13.22
C GLY A 223 -27.02 0.18 11.79
N LEU A 224 -26.31 -0.54 10.93
CA LEU A 224 -26.35 -0.34 9.50
C LEU A 224 -27.73 -0.75 8.98
N ALA A 225 -28.35 0.12 8.19
CA ALA A 225 -29.58 -0.19 7.47
C ALA A 225 -29.29 -1.10 6.27
N ASN A 226 -28.13 -0.94 5.63
CA ASN A 226 -27.65 -1.79 4.55
C ASN A 226 -26.19 -2.23 4.77
N THR A 227 -25.94 -3.55 4.76
CA THR A 227 -24.61 -4.15 4.84
C THR A 227 -23.88 -4.20 3.50
N ASP A 228 -24.54 -3.95 2.37
CA ASP A 228 -23.90 -3.95 1.04
C ASP A 228 -22.79 -2.89 0.92
N SER A 229 -22.84 -1.87 1.79
CA SER A 229 -21.81 -0.84 1.90
C SER A 229 -20.54 -1.31 2.64
N LEU A 230 -20.58 -2.48 3.29
CA LEU A 230 -19.39 -3.07 3.92
C LEU A 230 -18.56 -3.80 2.87
N PRO A 231 -17.21 -3.65 2.87
CA PRO A 231 -16.38 -4.43 1.99
C PRO A 231 -16.51 -5.93 2.33
N ALA A 232 -16.70 -6.76 1.30
CA ALA A 232 -16.91 -8.20 1.45
C ALA A 232 -15.83 -8.84 2.33
N GLY A 233 -16.26 -9.57 3.37
CA GLY A 233 -15.36 -10.25 4.31
C GLY A 233 -14.56 -9.33 5.25
N ARG A 234 -14.80 -8.01 5.25
CA ARG A 234 -14.14 -7.05 6.15
C ARG A 234 -15.08 -6.62 7.28
N LYS A 235 -14.47 -6.02 8.30
CA LYS A 235 -15.17 -5.43 9.44
C LYS A 235 -14.98 -3.92 9.46
N MET A 236 -15.96 -3.21 10.01
CA MET A 236 -15.91 -1.78 10.26
C MET A 236 -15.90 -1.52 11.76
N TYR A 237 -14.86 -0.88 12.26
CA TYR A 237 -14.84 -0.34 13.62
C TYR A 237 -15.71 0.91 13.71
N VAL A 238 -16.48 1.01 14.78
CA VAL A 238 -17.33 2.16 15.07
C VAL A 238 -17.22 2.51 16.54
N GLU A 239 -17.03 3.79 16.85
CA GLU A 239 -17.27 4.37 18.17
C GLU A 239 -18.55 5.20 18.15
N TYR A 240 -19.39 5.03 19.16
CA TYR A 240 -20.71 5.63 19.19
C TYR A 240 -21.17 6.01 20.60
N LYS A 241 -22.17 6.89 20.65
CA LYS A 241 -22.86 7.30 21.86
C LYS A 241 -24.36 7.27 21.64
N LEU A 242 -25.10 6.61 22.53
CA LEU A 242 -26.56 6.58 22.49
C LEU A 242 -27.12 7.35 23.68
N ARG A 243 -28.21 8.09 23.48
CA ARG A 243 -28.80 8.97 24.50
C ARG A 243 -30.32 8.93 24.48
N ILE A 244 -30.93 9.07 25.66
CA ILE A 244 -32.32 9.45 25.83
C ILE A 244 -32.33 10.86 26.42
N LYS A 245 -33.00 11.79 25.73
CA LYS A 245 -33.10 13.18 26.18
C LYS A 245 -33.93 13.29 27.44
N ASN A 246 -33.42 14.04 28.41
CA ASN A 246 -34.25 14.44 29.54
C ASN A 246 -35.15 15.62 29.15
N LYS A 247 -36.46 15.46 29.29
CA LYS A 247 -37.46 16.47 28.88
C LYS A 247 -37.59 17.64 29.85
N ARG A 248 -37.00 17.53 31.05
CA ARG A 248 -37.02 18.57 32.08
C ARG A 248 -35.81 19.50 32.04
N GLY A 249 -34.85 19.22 31.14
CA GLY A 249 -33.59 19.95 31.06
C GLY A 249 -32.52 19.46 32.03
N ASP A 250 -32.76 18.35 32.74
CA ASP A 250 -31.73 17.65 33.50
C ASP A 250 -30.74 16.93 32.56
N LYS A 251 -29.75 16.23 33.14
CA LYS A 251 -28.78 15.45 32.37
C LYS A 251 -29.46 14.32 31.59
N ASP A 252 -29.12 14.19 30.31
CA ASP A 252 -29.52 13.07 29.47
C ASP A 252 -29.02 11.73 30.02
N HIS A 253 -29.75 10.64 29.76
CA HIS A 253 -29.26 9.30 30.03
C HIS A 253 -28.47 8.79 28.83
N GLU A 254 -27.18 8.56 29.00
CA GLU A 254 -26.26 8.30 27.90
C GLU A 254 -25.34 7.11 28.20
N LYS A 255 -25.04 6.32 27.15
CA LYS A 255 -23.98 5.30 27.19
C LYS A 255 -23.14 5.41 25.92
N GLU A 256 -21.84 5.21 26.07
CA GLU A 256 -20.85 5.20 24.98
C GLU A 256 -20.28 3.79 24.83
N GLY A 257 -19.96 3.41 23.59
CA GLY A 257 -19.42 2.10 23.28
C GLY A 257 -18.69 2.08 21.95
N HIS A 258 -18.12 0.93 21.64
CA HIS A 258 -17.48 0.67 20.36
C HIS A 258 -17.74 -0.78 19.94
N GLU A 259 -17.72 -1.05 18.64
CA GLU A 259 -17.91 -2.39 18.10
C GLU A 259 -17.28 -2.54 16.71
N TRP A 260 -16.97 -3.79 16.34
CA TRP A 260 -16.61 -4.16 14.96
C TRP A 260 -17.82 -4.75 14.23
N LEU A 261 -18.45 -3.94 13.38
CA LEU A 261 -19.54 -4.38 12.52
C LEU A 261 -19.04 -5.24 11.36
N SER A 262 -19.89 -6.17 10.92
CA SER A 262 -19.66 -7.08 9.80
C SER A 262 -21.00 -7.52 9.21
N GLU A 263 -20.98 -8.28 8.13
CA GLU A 263 -22.19 -8.92 7.56
C GLU A 263 -22.98 -9.75 8.60
N LYS A 264 -22.30 -10.28 9.63
CA LYS A 264 -22.92 -11.06 10.71
C LYS A 264 -23.30 -10.24 11.94
N VAL A 265 -22.70 -9.07 12.11
CA VAL A 265 -22.87 -8.20 13.28
C VAL A 265 -23.15 -6.80 12.75
N THR A 266 -24.43 -6.49 12.56
CA THR A 266 -24.85 -5.28 11.83
C THR A 266 -25.29 -4.14 12.74
N LYS A 267 -25.34 -4.38 14.06
CA LYS A 267 -25.75 -3.41 15.07
C LYS A 267 -24.95 -3.55 16.36
N MET A 268 -24.85 -2.44 17.06
CA MET A 268 -24.12 -2.25 18.32
C MET A 268 -24.97 -1.42 19.27
N GLY A 269 -24.79 -1.59 20.57
CA GLY A 269 -25.64 -0.93 21.55
C GLY A 269 -25.69 -1.69 22.86
N PHE A 270 -26.79 -1.50 23.59
CA PHE A 270 -26.92 -1.98 24.95
C PHE A 270 -28.28 -2.65 25.14
N SER A 271 -28.23 -3.95 25.47
CA SER A 271 -29.42 -4.71 25.85
C SER A 271 -30.05 -4.19 27.15
N ASP A 272 -29.25 -3.57 28.02
CA ASP A 272 -29.64 -3.04 29.33
C ASP A 272 -29.60 -1.49 29.38
N PHE A 273 -30.03 -0.80 28.32
CA PHE A 273 -29.80 0.64 28.19
C PHE A 273 -30.37 1.45 29.36
N ILE A 274 -31.67 1.30 29.66
CA ILE A 274 -32.33 1.92 30.81
C ILE A 274 -33.43 1.01 31.35
N GLU A 275 -33.57 0.94 32.68
CA GLU A 275 -34.65 0.18 33.30
C GLU A 275 -36.02 0.77 32.94
N VAL A 276 -36.95 -0.08 32.53
CA VAL A 276 -38.30 0.34 32.12
C VAL A 276 -39.03 1.07 33.25
N GLY A 277 -38.83 0.64 34.49
CA GLY A 277 -39.41 1.31 35.66
C GLY A 277 -38.94 2.75 35.82
N HIS A 278 -37.68 3.06 35.49
CA HIS A 278 -37.17 4.43 35.52
C HIS A 278 -37.77 5.30 34.41
N ILE A 279 -38.07 4.73 33.23
CA ILE A 279 -38.68 5.47 32.12
C ILE A 279 -40.04 6.04 32.53
N TYR A 280 -40.87 5.24 33.20
CA TYR A 280 -42.23 5.59 33.62
C TYR A 280 -42.31 6.31 34.97
N ASP A 281 -41.17 6.51 35.64
CA ASP A 281 -41.12 7.34 36.84
C ASP A 281 -41.13 8.82 36.41
N ASP A 282 -42.30 9.46 36.53
CA ASP A 282 -42.50 10.86 36.17
C ASP A 282 -41.46 11.78 36.82
N SER A 283 -40.94 11.45 38.00
CA SER A 283 -39.93 12.27 38.68
C SER A 283 -38.61 12.36 37.90
N LYS A 284 -38.34 11.40 37.01
CA LYS A 284 -37.08 11.30 36.25
C LYS A 284 -37.07 12.09 34.95
N GLY A 285 -38.23 12.40 34.37
CA GLY A 285 -38.33 13.30 33.21
C GLY A 285 -37.95 12.71 31.85
N TRP A 286 -37.95 11.39 31.66
CA TRP A 286 -37.64 10.76 30.38
C TRP A 286 -38.79 10.81 29.37
N LEU A 287 -40.03 10.87 29.86
CA LEU A 287 -41.24 10.96 29.04
C LEU A 287 -41.90 12.33 29.19
N PHE A 288 -42.49 12.81 28.10
CA PHE A 288 -43.45 13.93 28.11
C PHE A 288 -44.62 13.58 27.20
N ASN A 289 -45.85 13.56 27.73
CA ASN A 289 -47.04 13.05 27.04
C ASN A 289 -46.82 11.65 26.44
N ASN A 290 -46.14 10.77 27.17
CA ASN A 290 -45.71 9.43 26.73
C ASN A 290 -44.72 9.42 25.55
N GLY A 291 -44.26 10.56 25.07
CA GLY A 291 -43.24 10.68 24.04
C GLY A 291 -41.82 10.72 24.61
N MET A 292 -40.86 10.28 23.81
CA MET A 292 -39.44 10.17 24.14
C MET A 292 -38.60 10.67 22.96
N ASP A 293 -37.51 11.38 23.22
CA ASP A 293 -36.53 11.71 22.17
C ASP A 293 -35.26 10.91 22.44
N ILE A 294 -34.80 10.20 21.42
CA ILE A 294 -33.57 9.41 21.49
C ILE A 294 -32.59 9.87 20.42
N GLU A 295 -31.31 9.75 20.73
CA GLU A 295 -30.22 10.15 19.85
C GLU A 295 -29.15 9.06 19.75
N GLY A 296 -28.57 8.94 18.56
CA GLY A 296 -27.36 8.16 18.30
C GLY A 296 -26.33 9.07 17.65
N GLU A 297 -25.15 9.16 18.23
CA GLU A 297 -24.01 9.89 17.71
C GLU A 297 -22.95 8.88 17.27
N ILE A 298 -22.44 9.05 16.06
CA ILE A 298 -21.29 8.29 15.56
C ILE A 298 -20.05 9.16 15.73
N LYS A 299 -19.09 8.69 16.51
CA LYS A 299 -17.85 9.44 16.81
C LYS A 299 -16.75 9.08 15.83
N ILE A 300 -16.55 7.78 15.59
CA ILE A 300 -15.49 7.27 14.73
C ILE A 300 -16.05 6.16 13.86
N ILE A 301 -15.67 6.14 12.59
CA ILE A 301 -15.79 4.95 11.73
C ILE A 301 -14.45 4.59 11.12
N SER A 302 -14.22 3.30 10.86
CA SER A 302 -13.08 2.86 10.09
C SER A 302 -13.43 2.51 8.65
N SER A 303 -12.52 2.79 7.72
CA SER A 303 -12.49 2.20 6.39
C SER A 303 -11.18 1.47 6.13
N CYS A 304 -11.22 0.43 5.30
CA CYS A 304 -10.02 -0.29 4.86
C CYS A 304 -9.73 0.05 3.40
N GLY A 305 -8.50 0.47 3.13
CA GLY A 305 -7.98 0.67 1.77
C GLY A 305 -6.71 -0.12 1.55
N ASP A 306 -6.25 -0.16 0.29
CA ASP A 306 -4.94 -0.72 -0.01
C ASP A 306 -3.85 0.28 0.40
N LEU A 307 -2.71 -0.23 0.87
CA LEU A 307 -1.60 0.59 1.37
C LEU A 307 -0.93 1.41 0.24
N ARG A 308 -1.17 1.07 -1.03
CA ARG A 308 -0.61 1.74 -2.22
C ARG A 308 -1.69 2.23 -3.16
#